data_AF-A0A960QMC2-F1
#
_entry.id   AF-A0A960QMC2-F1
#
_cell.length_a   1.000
_cell.length_b   1.000
_cell.length_c   1.000
_cell.angle_alpha   90.00
_cell.angle_beta   90.00
_cell.angle_gamma   90.00
#
_symmetry.space_group_name_H-M   'P 1'
#
loop_
_entity.id
_entity.type
_entity.pdbx_description
1 polymer ?
#
loop_
_entity_poly.entity_id
_entity_poly.type
_entity_poly.pdbx_seq_one_letter_code
_entity_poly.pdbx_strand_id
1 'polypeptide(L)'
;KSEQEFHKSNFVNGDVGKPLLLTAMLYSTSEKYLPEYGLGTAYYDHSGKKGFSSDCIDMRLVLFEGDIMHGVEASHLPEKGALRISYVFKLLLNPKQSSQNIKESLKKLLLTDILEG
;
A
#
# COMPACT_ATOMS: atom_id res chain seq x y z
N LYS A 1 -14.79 2.43 33.94
CA LYS A 1 -14.63 3.09 32.63
C LYS A 1 -15.27 2.15 31.62
N SER A 2 -16.38 2.54 31.00
CA SER A 2 -16.99 1.75 29.92
C SER A 2 -15.99 1.69 28.77
N GLU A 3 -15.67 0.48 28.31
CA GLU A 3 -14.91 0.29 27.07
C GLU A 3 -15.62 1.07 25.96
N GLN A 4 -14.87 1.87 25.20
CA GLN A 4 -15.42 2.50 24.00
C GLN A 4 -15.94 1.39 23.10
N GLU A 5 -17.25 1.35 22.88
CA GLU A 5 -17.85 0.55 21.81
C GLU A 5 -17.22 1.00 20.49
N PHE A 6 -16.26 0.23 20.00
CA PHE A 6 -15.76 0.41 18.65
C PHE A 6 -16.91 0.04 17.71
N HIS A 7 -17.48 1.04 17.05
CA HIS A 7 -18.43 0.79 15.97
C HIS A 7 -17.75 -0.08 14.92
N LYS A 8 -18.24 -1.31 14.74
CA LYS A 8 -17.83 -2.14 13.60
C LYS A 8 -18.12 -1.35 12.34
N SER A 9 -17.04 -0.97 11.66
CA SER A 9 -17.10 -0.25 10.41
C SER A 9 -17.60 -1.19 9.31
N ASN A 10 -18.91 -1.20 9.08
CA ASN A 10 -19.54 -1.92 7.97
C ASN A 10 -19.55 -1.09 6.67
N PHE A 11 -18.70 -0.06 6.53
CA PHE A 11 -18.68 0.74 5.31
C PHE A 11 -17.77 0.12 4.25
N VAL A 12 -18.18 0.24 2.99
CA VAL A 12 -17.36 -0.15 1.84
C VAL A 12 -16.27 0.92 1.64
N ASN A 13 -15.02 0.49 1.57
CA ASN A 13 -13.87 1.37 1.57
C ASN A 13 -13.91 2.36 0.38
N GLY A 14 -13.90 3.66 0.69
CA GLY A 14 -13.90 4.75 -0.29
C GLY A 14 -15.19 4.92 -1.11
N ASP A 15 -16.33 4.35 -0.66
CA ASP A 15 -17.65 4.71 -1.20
C ASP A 15 -17.96 6.20 -1.00
N VAL A 16 -18.99 6.69 -1.71
CA VAL A 16 -19.43 8.09 -1.62
C VAL A 16 -19.77 8.44 -0.16
N GLY A 17 -19.15 9.51 0.34
CA GLY A 17 -19.33 9.97 1.72
C GLY A 17 -18.68 9.08 2.78
N LYS A 18 -17.87 8.07 2.38
CA LYS A 18 -17.13 7.19 3.28
C LYS A 18 -15.62 7.43 3.21
N PRO A 19 -14.89 7.13 4.30
CA PRO A 19 -13.43 7.19 4.29
C PRO A 19 -12.82 6.22 3.28
N LEU A 20 -11.65 6.59 2.75
CA LEU A 20 -10.80 5.72 1.96
C LEU A 20 -9.54 5.37 2.76
N LEU A 21 -9.41 4.11 3.15
CA LEU A 21 -8.19 3.52 3.66
C LEU A 21 -7.30 3.09 2.49
N LEU A 22 -6.04 3.50 2.50
CA LEU A 22 -5.00 3.05 1.58
C LEU A 22 -3.80 2.54 2.35
N THR A 23 -3.11 1.57 1.77
CA THR A 23 -1.76 1.20 2.18
C THR A 23 -0.77 1.74 1.15
N ALA A 24 0.21 2.50 1.62
CA ALA A 24 1.33 3.01 0.83
C ALA A 24 2.60 2.30 1.26
N MET A 25 3.29 1.68 0.31
CA MET A 25 4.55 0.97 0.54
C MET A 25 5.66 1.61 -0.30
N LEU A 26 6.70 2.14 0.34
CA LEU A 26 7.88 2.66 -0.33
C LEU A 26 9.06 1.72 -0.14
N TYR A 27 9.69 1.32 -1.23
CA TYR A 27 10.93 0.54 -1.19
C TYR A 27 12.16 1.45 -1.16
N SER A 28 13.16 1.03 -0.40
CA SER A 28 14.52 1.54 -0.51
C SER A 28 15.49 0.38 -0.46
N THR A 29 16.53 0.42 -1.29
CA THR A 29 17.54 -0.62 -1.39
C THR A 29 18.94 -0.04 -1.30
N SER A 30 19.91 -0.82 -0.83
CA SER A 30 21.32 -0.44 -0.92
C SER A 30 21.79 -0.42 -2.38
N GLU A 31 22.82 0.35 -2.70
CA GLU A 31 23.45 0.36 -4.05
C GLU A 31 23.89 -1.01 -4.57
N LYS A 32 24.19 -1.95 -3.67
CA LYS A 32 24.61 -3.32 -4.02
C LYS A 32 23.45 -4.26 -4.33
N TYR A 33 22.20 -3.79 -4.23
CA TYR A 33 21.02 -4.60 -4.47
C TYR A 33 20.79 -4.79 -5.98
N LEU A 34 20.62 -6.04 -6.41
CA LEU A 34 20.26 -6.37 -7.78
C LEU A 34 18.86 -6.98 -7.81
N PRO A 35 18.01 -6.65 -8.80
CA PRO A 35 16.64 -7.17 -8.89
C PRO A 35 16.53 -8.70 -8.85
N GLU A 36 17.51 -9.43 -9.41
CA GLU A 36 17.54 -10.90 -9.40
C GLU A 36 17.64 -11.52 -7.99
N TYR A 37 18.00 -10.74 -6.97
CA TYR A 37 18.02 -11.21 -5.58
C TYR A 37 16.63 -11.50 -5.00
N GLY A 38 15.56 -11.15 -5.73
CA GLY A 38 14.19 -11.46 -5.33
C GLY A 38 13.65 -10.46 -4.31
N LEU A 39 13.18 -10.93 -3.15
CA LEU A 39 12.72 -10.07 -2.04
C LEU A 39 11.63 -9.04 -2.42
N GLY A 40 10.85 -9.35 -3.46
CA GLY A 40 9.62 -8.62 -3.78
C GLY A 40 8.60 -8.72 -2.64
N THR A 41 7.47 -8.03 -2.80
CA THR A 41 6.33 -8.19 -1.90
C THR A 41 5.27 -9.04 -2.60
N ALA A 42 4.85 -10.13 -1.95
CA ALA A 42 3.66 -10.87 -2.31
C ALA A 42 2.46 -10.34 -1.53
N TYR A 43 1.34 -10.15 -2.22
CA TYR A 43 0.08 -9.66 -1.66
C TYR A 43 -0.97 -10.78 -1.69
N TYR A 44 -1.71 -10.90 -0.60
CA TYR A 44 -2.66 -11.96 -0.37
C TYR A 44 -4.07 -11.39 -0.27
N ASP A 45 -5.03 -12.10 -0.84
CA ASP A 45 -6.44 -11.80 -0.60
C ASP A 45 -6.87 -12.22 0.82
N HIS A 46 -8.12 -11.93 1.17
CA HIS A 46 -8.68 -12.27 2.48
C HIS A 46 -8.76 -13.78 2.76
N SER A 47 -8.65 -14.64 1.74
CA SER A 47 -8.58 -16.10 1.89
C SER A 47 -7.15 -16.60 2.15
N GLY A 48 -6.16 -15.71 2.08
CA GLY A 48 -4.73 -16.04 2.19
C GLY A 48 -4.12 -16.54 0.88
N LYS A 49 -4.82 -16.43 -0.26
CA LYS A 49 -4.27 -16.79 -1.56
C LYS A 49 -3.46 -15.62 -2.12
N LYS A 50 -2.27 -15.90 -2.65
CA LYS A 50 -1.45 -14.89 -3.34
C LYS A 50 -2.20 -14.40 -4.59
N GLY A 51 -2.49 -13.09 -4.63
CA GLY A 51 -3.13 -12.44 -5.76
C GLY A 51 -2.13 -11.80 -6.73
N PHE A 52 -1.14 -11.08 -6.18
CA PHE A 52 -0.17 -10.31 -6.97
C PHE A 52 1.21 -10.27 -6.26
N SER A 53 2.26 -9.94 -7.00
CA SER A 53 3.57 -9.61 -6.44
C SER A 53 4.18 -8.41 -7.14
N SER A 54 4.89 -7.58 -6.37
CA SER A 54 5.69 -6.47 -6.90
C SER A 54 7.16 -6.66 -6.63
N ASP A 55 7.97 -6.43 -7.65
CA ASP A 55 9.42 -6.42 -7.50
C ASP A 55 9.86 -5.28 -6.59
N CYS A 56 10.89 -5.54 -5.79
CA CYS A 56 11.55 -4.52 -5.00
C CYS A 56 12.48 -3.70 -5.90
N ILE A 57 12.02 -2.50 -6.27
CA ILE A 57 12.79 -1.51 -7.01
C ILE A 57 12.99 -0.30 -6.12
N ASP A 58 14.23 0.22 -6.08
CA ASP A 58 14.55 1.38 -5.27
C ASP A 58 13.62 2.56 -5.55
N MET A 59 13.18 3.23 -4.48
CA MET A 59 12.28 4.39 -4.52
C MET A 59 10.92 4.15 -5.20
N ARG A 60 10.54 2.90 -5.47
CA ARG A 60 9.19 2.58 -5.96
C ARG A 60 8.17 2.70 -4.84
N LEU A 61 7.17 3.54 -5.07
CA LEU A 61 5.95 3.62 -4.27
C LEU A 61 4.89 2.67 -4.86
N VAL A 62 4.31 1.84 -4.00
CA VAL A 62 3.18 0.98 -4.34
C VAL A 62 1.98 1.39 -3.48
N LEU A 63 0.85 1.66 -4.13
CA LEU A 63 -0.40 2.08 -3.49
C LEU A 63 -1.46 1.00 -3.65
N PHE A 64 -2.11 0.64 -2.56
CA PHE A 64 -3.22 -0.30 -2.57
C PHE A 64 -4.39 0.19 -1.75
N GLU A 65 -5.58 -0.21 -2.16
CA GLU A 65 -6.79 0.06 -1.42
C GLU A 65 -6.93 -0.89 -0.22
N GLY A 66 -7.20 -0.32 0.96
CA GLY A 66 -7.46 -1.05 2.19
C GLY A 66 -6.20 -1.48 2.95
N ASP A 67 -6.39 -2.43 3.86
CA ASP A 67 -5.34 -3.07 4.64
C ASP A 67 -5.03 -4.44 4.03
N ILE A 68 -4.05 -4.47 3.12
CA ILE A 68 -3.72 -5.70 2.39
C ILE A 68 -2.69 -6.52 3.19
N MET A 69 -3.00 -7.80 3.38
CA MET A 69 -2.04 -8.76 3.89
C MET A 69 -0.92 -8.98 2.88
N HIS A 70 0.32 -8.87 3.34
CA HIS A 70 1.50 -8.97 2.48
C HIS A 70 2.65 -9.67 3.19
N GLY A 71 3.55 -10.24 2.39
CA GLY A 71 4.76 -10.92 2.85
C GLY A 71 5.91 -10.65 1.90
N VAL A 72 7.14 -10.87 2.39
CA VAL A 72 8.35 -10.75 1.58
C VAL A 72 8.61 -12.07 0.86
N GLU A 73 8.89 -12.01 -0.43
CA GLU A 73 9.22 -13.19 -1.24
C GLU A 73 10.58 -13.77 -0.86
N ALA A 74 10.85 -14.99 -1.32
CA ALA A 74 12.10 -15.68 -1.02
C ALA A 74 13.32 -14.87 -1.46
N SER A 75 14.37 -14.97 -0.64
CA SER A 75 15.66 -14.33 -0.89
C SER A 75 16.56 -15.22 -1.74
N HIS A 76 17.19 -14.62 -2.74
CA HIS A 76 18.29 -15.22 -3.50
C HIS A 76 19.59 -14.42 -3.31
N LEU A 77 19.69 -13.66 -2.21
CA LEU A 77 20.85 -12.82 -1.93
C LEU A 77 22.14 -13.66 -1.83
N PRO A 78 23.20 -13.34 -2.59
CA PRO A 78 24.53 -13.85 -2.30
C PRO A 78 24.99 -13.29 -0.95
N GLU A 79 25.74 -14.07 -0.17
CA GLU A 79 26.04 -13.70 1.21
C GLU A 79 26.77 -12.34 1.33
N LYS A 80 26.16 -11.45 2.12
CA LYS A 80 26.58 -10.11 2.61
C LYS A 80 26.43 -8.92 1.65
N GLY A 81 25.79 -7.87 2.19
CA GLY A 81 25.98 -6.47 1.76
C GLY A 81 24.82 -5.83 0.98
N ALA A 82 23.87 -6.63 0.48
CA ALA A 82 22.64 -6.12 -0.11
C ALA A 82 21.52 -6.02 0.94
N LEU A 83 20.85 -4.87 0.99
CA LEU A 83 19.79 -4.53 1.93
C LEU A 83 18.56 -4.03 1.16
N ARG A 84 17.38 -4.39 1.66
CA ARG A 84 16.07 -3.83 1.30
C ARG A 84 15.37 -3.35 2.56
N ILE A 85 14.71 -2.21 2.46
CA ILE A 85 13.76 -1.69 3.44
C ILE A 85 12.42 -1.48 2.75
N SER A 86 11.32 -1.77 3.47
CA SER A 86 9.96 -1.44 3.03
C SER A 86 9.28 -0.61 4.11
N TYR A 87 9.01 0.65 3.79
CA TYR A 87 8.25 1.53 4.66
C TYR A 87 6.78 1.37 4.33
N VAL A 88 5.96 0.97 5.31
CA VAL A 88 4.54 0.69 5.12
C VAL A 88 3.72 1.69 5.95
N PHE A 89 2.89 2.46 5.26
CA PHE A 89 2.04 3.48 5.86
C PHE A 89 0.57 3.15 5.60
N LYS A 90 -0.26 3.28 6.64
CA LYS A 90 -1.72 3.25 6.50
C LYS A 90 -2.23 4.70 6.43
N LEU A 91 -2.89 5.04 5.34
CA LEU A 91 -3.40 6.37 5.07
C LEU A 91 -4.93 6.32 5.11
N LEU A 92 -5.55 7.16 5.92
CA LEU A 92 -7.01 7.30 5.98
C LEU A 92 -7.40 8.67 5.43
N LEU A 93 -8.04 8.68 4.27
CA LEU A 93 -8.55 9.89 3.63
C LEU A 93 -10.03 10.02 3.94
N ASN A 94 -10.40 11.04 4.73
CA ASN A 94 -11.77 11.27 5.13
C ASN A 94 -12.46 12.27 4.20
N PRO A 95 -13.72 12.03 3.79
CA PRO A 95 -14.51 13.02 3.08
C PRO A 95 -14.85 14.19 3.99
N LYS A 96 -14.84 15.40 3.41
CA LYS A 96 -15.28 16.63 4.10
C LYS A 96 -16.80 16.81 4.04
N GLN A 97 -17.45 16.14 3.09
CA GLN A 97 -18.89 16.25 2.81
C GLN A 97 -19.47 14.87 2.49
N SER A 98 -20.74 14.64 2.82
CA SER A 98 -21.42 13.35 2.62
C SER A 98 -21.57 12.94 1.15
N SER A 99 -21.54 13.88 0.21
CA SER A 99 -21.62 13.61 -1.23
C SER A 99 -20.25 13.40 -1.90
N GLN A 100 -19.14 13.53 -1.16
CA GLN A 100 -17.80 13.49 -1.74
C GLN A 100 -17.37 12.06 -2.05
N ASN A 101 -16.87 11.84 -3.28
CA ASN A 101 -16.15 10.62 -3.65
C ASN A 101 -14.63 10.86 -3.52
N ILE A 102 -14.01 10.24 -2.51
CA ILE A 102 -12.59 10.43 -2.23
C ILE A 102 -11.70 9.71 -3.23
N LYS A 103 -12.12 8.55 -3.77
CA LYS A 103 -11.36 7.83 -4.81
C LYS A 103 -11.20 8.68 -6.06
N GLU A 104 -12.28 9.30 -6.52
CA GLU A 104 -12.23 10.20 -7.69
C GLU A 104 -11.42 11.47 -7.40
N SER A 105 -11.50 12.00 -6.18
CA SER A 105 -10.70 13.16 -5.77
C SER A 105 -9.20 12.83 -5.78
N LEU A 106 -8.81 11.68 -5.25
CA LEU A 106 -7.43 11.21 -5.24
C LEU A 106 -6.93 10.88 -6.65
N LYS A 107 -7.76 10.23 -7.46
CA LYS A 107 -7.41 9.92 -8.85
C LYS A 107 -7.11 11.19 -9.63
N LYS A 108 -7.91 12.25 -9.45
CA LYS A 108 -7.62 13.56 -10.04
C LYS A 108 -6.28 14.11 -9.56
N LEU A 109 -6.03 14.14 -8.25
CA LEU A 109 -4.74 14.59 -7.72
C LEU A 109 -3.56 13.84 -8.33
N LEU A 110 -3.61 12.50 -8.35
CA LEU A 110 -2.53 11.67 -8.88
C LEU A 110 -2.36 11.82 -10.41
N LEU A 111 -3.43 12.04 -11.17
CA LEU A 111 -3.34 12.17 -12.62
C LEU A 111 -3.01 13.59 -13.11
N THR A 112 -3.48 14.62 -12.39
CA THR A 112 -3.21 16.02 -12.75
C THR A 112 -1.76 16.40 -12.45
N ASP A 113 -1.19 15.93 -11.33
CA ASP A 113 0.15 16.36 -10.91
C ASP A 113 1.30 15.48 -11.46
N ILE A 114 1.01 14.29 -12.01
CA ILE A 114 2.05 13.35 -12.52
C ILE A 114 2.19 13.41 -14.05
N LEU A 115 1.15 13.84 -14.79
CA LEU A 115 1.18 13.85 -16.27
C LEU A 115 1.41 15.24 -16.89
N GLU A 116 1.36 16.31 -16.10
CA GLU A 116 1.63 17.69 -16.54
C GLU A 116 2.94 18.27 -16.00
N GLY A 117 3.78 17.44 -15.35
CA GLY A 117 5.09 17.81 -14.81
C GLY A 117 6.27 17.31 -15.63
#